data_AF-A0A920TAU9-F1
#
_entry.id   AF-A0A920TAU9-F1
#
_cell.length_a   1.000
_cell.length_b   1.000
_cell.length_c   1.000
_cell.angle_alpha   90.00
_cell.angle_beta   90.00
_cell.angle_gamma   90.00
#
_symmetry.space_group_name_H-M   'P 1'
#
loop_
_entity.id
_entity.type
_entity.pdbx_description
1 polymer ?
#
loop_
_entity_poly.entity_id
_entity_poly.type
_entity_poly.pdbx_seq_one_letter_code
_entity_poly.pdbx_strand_id
1 'polypeptide(L)'
;MLVQDRDEGTEPWDEWQAVTERQPTPAEAEDLQFVWSVAKHVKSNAIVFAKNRAVVGVGAGQMSRLDSVHIAHRKAGDRAKGAVLASDAFFPFRDGIDQAAEAGIVAIAQPGGSRGDDAVIAACNEHDIAKVFTGPTPLQALGRTRRTPCP
;
A
#
# COMPACT_ATOMS: atom_id res chain seq x y z
N MET A 1 9.31 -29.37 6.54
CA MET A 1 8.75 -28.36 7.46
C MET A 1 9.51 -27.07 7.22
N LEU A 2 8.82 -25.96 6.95
CA LEU A 2 9.43 -24.64 6.84
C LEU A 2 9.16 -23.90 8.16
N VAL A 3 10.20 -23.35 8.77
CA VAL A 3 10.12 -22.60 10.04
C VAL A 3 10.65 -21.20 9.75
N GLN A 4 9.88 -20.20 10.14
CA GLN A 4 10.21 -18.79 9.98
C GLN A 4 9.73 -18.02 11.21
N ASP A 5 10.48 -17.00 11.61
CA ASP A 5 10.08 -16.10 12.69
C ASP A 5 8.80 -15.34 12.36
N ARG A 6 8.07 -14.94 13.40
CA ARG A 6 6.88 -14.10 13.25
C ARG A 6 7.29 -12.72 12.77
N ASP A 7 6.50 -12.15 11.87
CA ASP A 7 6.65 -10.76 11.45
C ASP A 7 6.16 -9.82 12.57
N GLU A 8 7.07 -9.47 13.48
CA GLU A 8 6.85 -8.56 14.63
C GLU A 8 7.40 -7.14 14.38
N GLY A 9 7.80 -6.84 13.14
CA GLY A 9 8.48 -5.58 12.83
C GLY A 9 7.58 -4.35 13.07
N THR A 10 8.02 -3.48 13.98
CA THR A 10 7.48 -2.12 14.15
C THR A 10 7.66 -1.34 12.86
N GLU A 11 6.62 -0.64 12.42
CA GLU A 11 6.68 0.16 11.22
C GLU A 11 7.48 1.46 11.45
N PRO A 12 8.48 1.75 10.61
CA PRO A 12 9.28 2.97 10.74
C PRO A 12 8.50 4.12 10.08
N TRP A 13 7.45 4.61 10.74
CA TRP A 13 6.59 5.68 10.20
C TRP A 13 7.39 6.94 9.82
N ASP A 14 8.49 7.22 10.51
CA ASP A 14 9.39 8.35 10.25
C ASP A 14 10.23 8.19 8.96
N GLU A 15 10.34 6.96 8.44
CA GLU A 15 11.05 6.67 7.19
C GLU A 15 10.12 6.73 5.97
N TRP A 16 8.82 6.99 6.18
CA TRP A 16 7.86 7.06 5.09
C TRP A 16 8.08 8.30 4.22
N GLN A 17 8.11 8.08 2.90
CA GLN A 17 8.38 9.15 1.94
C GLN A 17 7.19 9.33 0.99
N ALA A 18 6.63 10.54 0.98
CA ALA A 18 5.72 10.93 -0.08
C ALA A 18 6.50 11.16 -1.39
N VAL A 19 6.08 10.49 -2.46
CA VAL A 19 6.77 10.47 -3.76
C VAL A 19 6.01 11.17 -4.88
N THR A 20 4.82 11.67 -4.59
CA THR A 20 3.96 12.44 -5.49
C THR A 20 4.05 13.93 -5.21
N GLU A 21 3.55 14.75 -6.14
CA GLU A 21 3.44 16.20 -5.98
C GLU A 21 2.50 16.56 -4.82
N ARG A 22 1.33 15.91 -4.78
CA ARG A 22 0.38 16.01 -3.67
C ARG A 22 0.93 15.31 -2.43
N GLN A 23 0.96 16.04 -1.32
CA GLN A 23 1.29 15.51 0.00
C GLN A 23 0.03 14.99 0.71
N PRO A 24 0.11 13.88 1.47
CA PRO A 24 -1.02 13.45 2.28
C PRO A 24 -1.32 14.49 3.37
N THR A 25 -2.59 14.74 3.62
CA THR A 25 -2.99 15.55 4.78
C THR A 25 -2.70 14.80 6.09
N PRO A 26 -2.63 15.48 7.25
CA PRO A 26 -2.42 14.79 8.53
C PRO A 26 -3.45 13.67 8.80
N ALA A 27 -4.72 13.90 8.46
CA ALA A 27 -5.77 12.90 8.60
C ALA A 27 -5.56 11.70 7.66
N GLU A 28 -5.17 11.95 6.40
CA GLU A 28 -4.83 10.89 5.46
C GLU A 28 -3.59 10.10 5.91
N ALA A 29 -2.57 10.77 6.46
CA ALA A 29 -1.39 10.12 7.00
C ALA A 29 -1.74 9.17 8.16
N GLU A 30 -2.60 9.61 9.09
CA GLU A 30 -3.09 8.75 10.16
C GLU A 30 -3.88 7.53 9.64
N ASP A 31 -4.72 7.74 8.62
CA ASP A 31 -5.47 6.67 7.98
C ASP A 31 -4.55 5.70 7.21
N LEU A 32 -3.49 6.22 6.56
CA LEU A 32 -2.48 5.42 5.87
C LEU A 32 -1.70 4.51 6.84
N GLN A 33 -1.32 5.03 8.00
CA GLN A 33 -0.67 4.23 9.05
C GLN A 33 -1.60 3.12 9.55
N PHE A 34 -2.86 3.48 9.83
CA PHE A 34 -3.87 2.51 10.24
C PHE A 34 -4.07 1.41 9.20
N VAL A 35 -4.30 1.78 7.94
CA VAL A 35 -4.61 0.82 6.88
C VAL A 35 -3.41 -0.07 6.54
N TRP A 36 -2.20 0.44 6.73
CA TRP A 36 -0.96 -0.31 6.55
C TRP A 36 -0.78 -1.41 7.60
N SER A 37 -1.01 -1.09 8.89
CA SER A 37 -1.00 -2.11 9.95
C SER A 37 -2.07 -3.19 9.74
N VAL A 38 -3.23 -2.82 9.17
CA VAL A 38 -4.27 -3.79 8.79
C VAL A 38 -3.80 -4.68 7.63
N ALA A 39 -3.21 -4.09 6.58
CA ALA A 39 -2.82 -4.81 5.37
C ALA A 39 -1.85 -5.97 5.64
N LYS A 40 -0.95 -5.84 6.62
CA LYS A 40 -0.04 -6.92 7.07
C LYS A 40 -0.76 -8.22 7.49
N HIS A 41 -2.00 -8.11 7.95
CA HIS A 41 -2.80 -9.24 8.44
C HIS A 41 -3.70 -9.83 7.36
N VAL A 42 -3.74 -9.23 6.17
CA VAL A 42 -4.57 -9.66 5.04
C VAL A 42 -3.74 -10.56 4.12
N LYS A 43 -4.35 -11.64 3.61
CA LYS A 43 -3.66 -12.57 2.71
C LYS A 43 -3.35 -11.90 1.37
N SER A 44 -2.08 -11.98 0.96
CA SER A 44 -1.59 -11.46 -0.33
C SER A 44 -2.31 -12.09 -1.54
N ASN A 45 -2.56 -11.36 -2.63
CA ASN A 45 -2.32 -9.92 -2.83
C ASN A 45 -3.38 -9.07 -2.10
N ALA A 46 -2.95 -8.25 -1.14
CA ALA A 46 -3.85 -7.54 -0.25
C ALA A 46 -3.98 -6.07 -0.64
N ILE A 47 -5.23 -5.65 -0.84
CA ILE A 47 -5.63 -4.25 -1.02
C ILE A 47 -6.68 -3.92 0.03
N VAL A 48 -6.39 -2.93 0.86
CA VAL A 48 -7.26 -2.52 1.97
C VAL A 48 -7.59 -1.04 1.81
N PHE A 49 -8.87 -0.71 1.84
CA PHE A 49 -9.36 0.67 1.83
C PHE A 49 -9.77 1.05 3.25
N ALA A 50 -9.39 2.24 3.70
CA ALA A 50 -9.82 2.77 4.99
C ALA A 50 -10.18 4.24 4.90
N LYS A 51 -11.05 4.70 5.80
CA LYS A 51 -11.40 6.10 5.97
C LYS A 51 -11.79 6.34 7.42
N ASN A 52 -11.30 7.42 8.03
CA ASN A 52 -11.56 7.76 9.43
C ASN A 52 -11.23 6.59 10.38
N ARG A 53 -10.05 5.98 10.22
CA ARG A 53 -9.59 4.79 10.96
C ARG A 53 -10.53 3.58 10.92
N ALA A 54 -11.37 3.48 9.89
CA ALA A 54 -12.25 2.33 9.69
C ALA A 54 -12.00 1.69 8.33
N VAL A 55 -11.89 0.36 8.30
CA VAL A 55 -11.77 -0.40 7.06
C VAL A 55 -13.11 -0.35 6.32
N VAL A 56 -13.11 0.15 5.09
CA VAL A 56 -14.32 0.26 4.26
C VAL A 56 -14.41 -0.83 3.20
N GLY A 57 -13.27 -1.35 2.72
CA GLY A 57 -13.21 -2.41 1.71
C GLY A 57 -11.92 -3.21 1.77
N VAL A 58 -12.01 -4.51 1.47
CA VAL A 58 -10.85 -5.42 1.49
C VAL A 58 -10.90 -6.38 0.31
N GLY A 59 -9.87 -6.32 -0.54
CA GLY A 59 -9.55 -7.32 -1.55
C GLY A 59 -8.35 -8.14 -1.08
N ALA A 60 -8.52 -9.46 -0.98
CA ALA A 60 -7.51 -10.35 -0.43
C ALA A 60 -7.40 -11.63 -1.27
N GLY A 61 -6.20 -12.20 -1.33
CA GLY A 61 -5.99 -13.54 -1.88
C GLY A 61 -6.14 -13.67 -3.40
N GLN A 62 -6.10 -12.57 -4.15
CA GLN A 62 -6.23 -12.63 -5.62
C GLN A 62 -4.89 -12.86 -6.31
N MET A 63 -4.93 -13.51 -7.47
CA MET A 63 -3.76 -13.71 -8.33
C MET A 63 -3.27 -12.38 -8.93
N SER A 64 -4.21 -11.49 -9.30
CA SER A 64 -3.93 -10.14 -9.77
C SER A 64 -4.20 -9.12 -8.67
N ARG A 65 -3.31 -8.13 -8.56
CA ARG A 65 -3.50 -7.01 -7.61
C ARG A 65 -4.62 -6.09 -8.07
N LEU A 66 -4.84 -5.96 -9.38
CA LEU A 66 -5.97 -5.23 -9.97
C LEU A 66 -7.31 -5.82 -9.51
N ASP A 67 -7.44 -7.15 -9.49
CA ASP A 67 -8.65 -7.81 -9.00
C ASP A 67 -8.90 -7.51 -7.51
N SER A 68 -7.84 -7.47 -6.70
CA SER A 68 -7.95 -7.04 -5.31
C SER A 68 -8.44 -5.60 -5.18
N VAL A 69 -7.99 -4.67 -6.03
CA VAL A 69 -8.52 -3.29 -6.06
C VAL A 69 -10.01 -3.28 -6.42
N HIS A 70 -10.42 -4.02 -7.46
CA HIS A 70 -11.84 -4.10 -7.85
C HIS A 70 -12.73 -4.67 -6.74
N ILE A 71 -12.28 -5.74 -6.07
CA ILE A 71 -13.03 -6.35 -4.95
C ILE A 71 -13.12 -5.37 -3.78
N ALA A 72 -12.02 -4.70 -3.42
CA ALA A 72 -12.00 -3.70 -2.36
C ALA A 72 -12.97 -2.55 -2.68
N HIS A 73 -12.92 -2.03 -3.91
CA HIS A 73 -13.81 -0.97 -4.37
C HIS A 73 -15.29 -1.40 -4.33
N ARG A 74 -15.63 -2.57 -4.88
CA ARG A 74 -17.00 -3.09 -4.87
C ARG A 74 -17.54 -3.25 -3.44
N LYS A 75 -16.72 -3.74 -2.50
CA LYS A 75 -17.12 -3.89 -1.09
C LYS A 75 -17.26 -2.54 -0.37
N ALA A 76 -16.42 -1.57 -0.71
CA ALA A 76 -16.48 -0.23 -0.13
C ALA A 76 -17.72 0.53 -0.62
N GLY A 77 -18.08 0.41 -1.90
CA GLY A 77 -19.16 1.17 -2.51
C GLY A 77 -18.88 2.68 -2.38
N ASP A 78 -19.91 3.47 -2.04
CA ASP A 78 -19.76 4.92 -1.86
C ASP A 78 -18.79 5.32 -0.74
N ARG A 79 -18.49 4.41 0.20
CA ARG A 79 -17.53 4.67 1.29
C ARG A 79 -16.09 4.76 0.80
N ALA A 80 -15.81 4.34 -0.44
CA ALA A 80 -14.48 4.47 -1.05
C ALA A 80 -14.10 5.93 -1.35
N LYS A 81 -15.08 6.82 -1.56
CA LYS A 81 -14.84 8.22 -1.90
C LYS A 81 -14.14 8.95 -0.75
N GLY A 82 -12.95 9.48 -1.02
CA GLY A 82 -12.09 10.12 -0.02
C GLY A 82 -11.46 9.13 0.97
N ALA A 83 -11.38 7.85 0.62
CA ALA A 83 -10.68 6.85 1.42
C ALA A 83 -9.18 6.77 1.00
N VAL A 84 -8.38 6.14 1.86
CA VAL A 84 -6.99 5.80 1.57
C VAL A 84 -6.86 4.30 1.28
N LEU A 85 -5.77 3.91 0.63
CA LEU A 85 -5.49 2.54 0.22
C LEU A 85 -4.11 2.10 0.75
N ALA A 86 -4.02 0.90 1.31
CA ALA A 86 -2.74 0.21 1.51
C ALA A 86 -2.63 -1.02 0.62
N SER A 87 -1.45 -1.21 0.06
CA SER A 87 -1.07 -2.38 -0.74
C SER A 87 0.12 -3.09 -0.10
N ASP A 88 -0.03 -4.38 0.20
CA ASP A 88 1.03 -5.19 0.82
C ASP A 88 2.32 -5.30 -0.01
N ALA A 89 2.20 -5.11 -1.33
CA ALA A 89 3.30 -5.09 -2.27
C ALA A 89 3.20 -3.89 -3.23
N PHE A 90 4.23 -3.66 -4.04
CA PHE A 90 4.24 -2.58 -5.05
C PHE A 90 3.21 -2.81 -6.16
N PHE A 91 2.71 -1.74 -6.78
CA PHE A 91 1.95 -1.84 -8.03
C PHE A 91 2.91 -2.08 -9.21
N PRO A 92 2.70 -3.13 -10.05
CA PRO A 92 3.55 -3.39 -11.19
C PRO A 92 3.26 -2.44 -12.37
N PHE A 93 2.02 -1.95 -12.48
CA PHE A 93 1.54 -1.12 -13.58
C PHE A 93 0.58 -0.02 -13.06
N ARG A 94 0.27 0.96 -13.91
CA ARG A 94 -0.61 2.10 -13.58
C ARG A 94 -2.09 1.72 -13.42
N ASP A 95 -2.50 0.58 -13.97
CA ASP A 95 -3.89 0.09 -13.97
C ASP A 95 -4.53 0.07 -12.57
N GLY A 96 -3.80 -0.38 -11.55
CA GLY A 96 -4.26 -0.39 -10.17
C GLY A 96 -4.49 1.03 -9.60
N ILE A 97 -3.74 2.02 -10.08
CA ILE A 97 -3.90 3.43 -9.68
C ILE A 97 -5.09 4.05 -10.37
N ASP A 98 -5.24 3.83 -11.68
CA ASP A 98 -6.39 4.32 -12.43
C ASP A 98 -7.70 3.78 -11.83
N GLN A 99 -7.72 2.50 -11.43
CA GLN A 99 -8.87 1.91 -10.75
C GLN A 99 -9.10 2.46 -9.32
N ALA A 100 -8.03 2.77 -8.58
CA ALA A 100 -8.14 3.40 -7.27
C ALA A 100 -8.68 4.84 -7.38
N ALA A 101 -8.29 5.57 -8.43
CA ALA A 101 -8.80 6.90 -8.74
C ALA A 101 -10.30 6.86 -9.03
N GLU A 102 -10.76 5.90 -9.85
CA GLU A 102 -12.20 5.70 -10.12
C GLU A 102 -12.99 5.42 -8.83
N ALA A 103 -12.38 4.70 -7.89
CA ALA A 103 -12.97 4.44 -6.58
C ALA A 103 -13.03 5.70 -5.66
N GLY A 104 -12.35 6.78 -6.03
CA GLY A 104 -12.24 8.00 -5.26
C GLY A 104 -11.20 7.94 -4.15
N ILE A 105 -10.17 7.11 -4.29
CA ILE A 105 -9.05 7.06 -3.34
C ILE A 105 -8.21 8.33 -3.43
N VAL A 106 -7.85 8.90 -2.28
CA VAL A 106 -7.08 10.17 -2.18
C VAL A 106 -5.63 9.97 -1.78
N ALA A 107 -5.30 8.84 -1.15
CA ALA A 107 -3.92 8.51 -0.79
C ALA A 107 -3.63 7.01 -0.80
N ILE A 108 -2.40 6.63 -1.13
CA ILE A 108 -1.94 5.25 -1.29
C ILE A 108 -0.61 5.01 -0.54
N ALA A 109 -0.54 3.94 0.27
CA ALA A 109 0.70 3.43 0.88
C ALA A 109 1.13 2.10 0.23
N GLN A 110 2.41 2.00 -0.12
CA GLN A 110 3.04 0.76 -0.62
C GLN A 110 4.55 0.73 -0.28
N PRO A 111 5.24 -0.42 -0.41
CA PRO A 111 6.69 -0.51 -0.14
C PRO A 111 7.58 0.24 -1.14
N GLY A 112 7.15 0.30 -2.41
CA GLY A 112 7.99 0.73 -3.53
C GLY A 112 8.99 -0.36 -3.99
N GLY A 113 9.86 0.00 -4.94
CA GLY A 113 10.92 -0.87 -5.48
C GLY A 113 10.58 -1.58 -6.79
N SER A 114 9.52 -1.15 -7.48
CA SER A 114 9.13 -1.67 -8.79
C SER A 114 9.92 -1.00 -9.91
N ARG A 115 10.20 -1.73 -10.99
CA ARG A 115 10.67 -1.11 -12.25
C ARG A 115 9.61 -0.19 -12.87
N GLY A 116 8.34 -0.38 -12.50
CA GLY A 116 7.21 0.41 -12.98
C GLY A 116 6.84 1.59 -12.08
N ASP A 117 7.61 1.88 -11.01
CA ASP A 117 7.23 2.90 -10.04
C ASP A 117 7.06 4.30 -10.68
N ASP A 118 7.89 4.67 -11.66
CA ASP A 118 7.77 5.98 -12.35
C ASP A 118 6.40 6.16 -13.02
N ALA A 119 5.93 5.14 -13.73
CA ALA A 119 4.63 5.17 -14.40
C ALA A 119 3.46 5.21 -13.40
N VAL A 120 3.63 4.52 -12.26
CA VAL A 120 2.65 4.48 -11.18
C VAL A 120 2.60 5.82 -10.44
N ILE A 121 3.74 6.46 -10.19
CA ILE A 121 3.83 7.80 -9.58
C ILE A 121 3.21 8.85 -10.51
N ALA A 122 3.53 8.79 -11.80
CA ALA A 122 2.93 9.68 -12.79
C ALA A 122 1.39 9.56 -12.79
N ALA A 123 0.86 8.33 -12.77
CA ALA A 123 -0.59 8.10 -12.68
C ALA A 123 -1.18 8.65 -11.37
N CYS A 124 -0.48 8.53 -10.23
CA CYS A 124 -0.93 9.14 -8.98
C CYS A 124 -1.00 10.68 -9.09
N ASN A 125 0.01 11.31 -9.69
CA ASN A 125 0.00 12.77 -9.92
C ASN A 125 -1.12 13.20 -10.87
N GLU A 126 -1.36 12.45 -11.95
CA GLU A 126 -2.46 12.72 -12.91
C GLU A 126 -3.84 12.73 -12.23
N HIS A 127 -4.04 11.89 -11.21
CA HIS A 127 -5.30 11.75 -10.49
C HIS A 127 -5.36 12.52 -9.16
N ASP A 128 -4.37 13.36 -8.86
CA ASP A 128 -4.24 14.07 -7.57
C ASP A 128 -4.29 13.14 -6.34
N ILE A 129 -3.59 12.00 -6.42
CA ILE A 129 -3.49 11.00 -5.35
C ILE A 129 -2.14 11.13 -4.66
N ALA A 130 -2.14 11.28 -3.34
CA ALA A 130 -0.91 11.25 -2.57
C ALA A 130 -0.37 9.81 -2.48
N LYS A 131 0.86 9.56 -2.90
CA LYS A 131 1.50 8.25 -2.79
C LYS A 131 2.66 8.29 -1.80
N VAL A 132 2.66 7.33 -0.88
CA VAL A 132 3.69 7.18 0.15
C VAL A 132 4.38 5.83 0.01
N PHE A 133 5.72 5.87 0.01
CA PHE A 133 6.57 4.70 0.14
C PHE A 133 6.86 4.43 1.60
N THR A 134 6.61 3.19 2.03
CA THR A 134 6.76 2.76 3.43
C THR A 134 8.13 2.16 3.74
N GLY A 135 9.00 2.05 2.73
CA GLY A 135 10.26 1.29 2.82
C GLY A 135 10.08 -0.21 2.51
N PRO A 136 11.18 -0.98 2.50
CA PRO A 136 11.16 -2.39 2.12
C PRO A 136 10.23 -3.22 3.03
N THR A 137 9.42 -4.09 2.43
CA THR A 137 8.60 -5.04 3.20
C THR A 137 9.46 -6.08 3.92
N PRO A 138 8.97 -6.68 5.03
CA PRO A 138 9.67 -7.78 5.71
C PRO A 138 10.05 -8.93 4.77
N LEU A 139 9.20 -9.23 3.78
CA LEU A 139 9.48 -10.21 2.72
C LEU A 139 10.73 -9.85 1.87
N GLN A 140 10.99 -8.56 1.67
CA GLN A 140 12.18 -8.05 0.96
C GLN A 140 13.37 -7.83 1.91
N ALA A 141 13.12 -7.56 3.19
CA ALA A 141 14.15 -7.39 4.22
C ALA A 141 14.88 -8.70 4.54
N LEU A 142 14.18 -9.85 4.45
CA LEU A 142 14.78 -11.19 4.61
C LEU A 142 15.86 -11.52 3.56
N GLY A 143 15.84 -10.84 2.40
CA GLY A 143 16.90 -10.96 1.38
C GLY A 143 18.10 -10.04 1.61
N ARG A 144 18.04 -9.16 2.62
CA ARG A 144 19.11 -8.24 3.03
C ARG A 144 19.50 -8.50 4.48
N THR A 145 19.89 -9.74 4.80
CA THR A 145 20.83 -9.90 5.91
C THR A 145 22.05 -9.05 5.59
N ARG A 146 22.28 -8.03 6.41
CA ARG A 146 23.52 -7.24 6.39
C ARG A 146 24.66 -8.25 6.33
N ARG A 147 25.46 -8.23 5.25
CA ARG A 147 26.76 -8.88 5.25
C ARG A 147 27.58 -8.19 6.34
N THR A 148 27.51 -8.68 7.57
CA THR A 148 28.55 -8.46 8.55
C THR A 148 29.83 -9.05 7.95
N PRO A 149 30.90 -8.25 7.75
CA PRO A 149 32.18 -8.83 7.39
C PRO A 149 32.58 -9.77 8.55
N CYS A 150 32.87 -11.03 8.22
CA CYS A 150 33.51 -11.92 9.17
C CYS A 150 34.85 -11.31 9.60
N PRO A 151 35.22 -11.43 10.90
CA PRO A 151 36.52 -11.00 11.39
C PRO A 151 37.67 -11.78 10.74
#